data_AF-M0LHM4-F1
#
_entry.id   AF-M0LHM4-F1
#
_cell.length_a   1.000
_cell.length_b   1.000
_cell.length_c   1.000
_cell.angle_alpha   90.00
_cell.angle_beta   90.00
_cell.angle_gamma   90.00
#
_symmetry.space_group_name_H-M   'P 1'
#
loop_
_entity.id
_entity.type
_entity.pdbx_description
1 polymer ?
#
loop_
_entity_poly.entity_id
_entity_poly.type
_entity_poly.pdbx_seq_one_letter_code
_entity_poly.pdbx_strand_id
1 'polypeptide(L)'
;MSSINESGKSVLVQTELSEFRTTIPTVVTDGGHRIEDARTQRALTEEMDVWLSQEGGIYGVQKGASGSTYEVDVVSEMCSCPDWQTGEPDGGCKHLRRVDMEIRAGRVPRPDGRLTESAAVIEMPVEERDGDVGL
;
A
#
# COMPACT_ATOMS: atom_id res chain seq x y z
N MET A 1 42.68 -15.57 -56.31
CA MET A 1 42.72 -14.24 -55.67
C MET A 1 41.50 -14.15 -54.75
N SER A 2 41.77 -14.29 -53.45
CA SER A 2 41.05 -13.88 -52.21
C SER A 2 39.52 -13.63 -52.29
N SER A 3 38.60 -14.33 -51.59
CA SER A 3 38.40 -14.55 -50.12
C SER A 3 38.53 -13.23 -49.35
N ILE A 4 37.59 -12.68 -48.55
CA ILE A 4 36.84 -13.17 -47.37
C ILE A 4 35.70 -12.13 -47.17
N ASN A 5 34.47 -12.52 -46.81
CA ASN A 5 33.42 -11.57 -46.39
C ASN A 5 33.33 -11.48 -44.86
N GLU A 6 33.28 -10.25 -44.33
CA GLU A 6 33.39 -9.85 -42.90
C GLU A 6 32.23 -10.27 -41.97
N SER A 7 31.41 -11.26 -42.37
CA SER A 7 30.40 -11.83 -41.50
C SER A 7 30.99 -13.00 -40.72
N GLY A 8 31.79 -12.67 -39.70
CA GLY A 8 32.38 -13.61 -38.75
C GLY A 8 31.34 -14.48 -38.05
N LYS A 9 30.90 -15.54 -38.71
CA LYS A 9 30.15 -16.64 -38.11
C LYS A 9 31.17 -17.53 -37.37
N SER A 10 31.18 -17.44 -36.05
CA SER A 10 31.77 -18.47 -35.19
C SER A 10 30.67 -19.10 -34.36
N VAL A 11 30.52 -20.41 -34.54
CA VAL A 11 29.55 -21.28 -33.89
C VAL A 11 30.00 -21.64 -32.47
N LEU A 12 29.05 -21.54 -31.54
CA LEU A 12 28.84 -22.27 -30.29
C LEU A 12 30.00 -22.42 -29.28
N VAL A 13 29.81 -21.85 -28.08
CA VAL A 13 30.04 -22.60 -26.85
C VAL A 13 28.87 -22.31 -25.89
N GLN A 14 27.94 -23.26 -25.81
CA GLN A 14 26.99 -23.32 -24.71
C GLN A 14 27.83 -23.59 -23.46
N THR A 15 27.98 -22.60 -22.60
CA THR A 15 28.61 -22.79 -21.29
C THR A 15 27.51 -22.65 -20.26
N GLU A 16 26.90 -23.80 -19.96
CA GLU A 16 26.07 -24.01 -18.79
C GLU A 16 26.94 -23.79 -17.55
N LEU A 17 26.84 -22.61 -16.94
CA LEU A 17 27.34 -22.39 -15.60
C LEU A 17 26.28 -21.66 -14.80
N SER A 18 25.74 -22.42 -13.84
CA SER A 18 25.29 -21.95 -12.54
C SER A 18 24.01 -21.14 -12.55
N GLU A 19 22.90 -21.84 -12.33
CA GLU A 19 22.01 -21.73 -11.16
C GLU A 19 22.10 -20.48 -10.25
N PHE A 20 22.35 -19.29 -10.79
CA PHE A 20 21.81 -18.08 -10.22
C PHE A 20 20.34 -18.09 -10.59
N ARG A 21 19.56 -18.86 -9.82
CA ARG A 21 18.20 -18.42 -9.48
C ARG A 21 18.40 -17.00 -8.98
N THR A 22 18.23 -16.03 -9.88
CA THR A 22 17.87 -14.70 -9.45
C THR A 22 16.51 -14.95 -8.79
N THR A 23 16.54 -15.20 -7.50
CA THR A 23 15.42 -14.92 -6.65
C THR A 23 15.24 -13.44 -6.88
N ILE A 24 14.41 -13.08 -7.87
CA ILE A 24 13.84 -11.74 -7.94
C ILE A 24 13.39 -11.52 -6.51
N PRO A 25 14.00 -10.59 -5.76
CA PRO A 25 13.62 -10.39 -4.38
C PRO A 25 12.12 -10.20 -4.44
N THR A 26 11.38 -11.08 -3.76
CA THR A 26 9.93 -11.05 -3.72
C THR A 26 9.62 -9.60 -3.41
N VAL A 27 9.16 -8.86 -4.43
CA VAL A 27 8.94 -7.42 -4.31
C VAL A 27 8.07 -7.31 -3.10
N VAL A 28 8.57 -6.72 -2.03
CA VAL A 28 7.81 -6.64 -0.79
C VAL A 28 6.56 -5.89 -1.21
N THR A 29 5.42 -6.57 -1.27
CA THR A 29 4.17 -6.01 -1.77
C THR A 29 3.35 -5.65 -0.57
N ASP A 30 2.86 -4.42 -0.52
CA ASP A 30 1.88 -4.07 0.47
C ASP A 30 0.49 -4.32 -0.10
N GLY A 31 0.05 -5.59 -0.06
CA GLY A 31 -1.29 -5.99 -0.50
C GLY A 31 -1.51 -6.16 -1.98
N GLY A 32 -0.46 -6.47 -2.73
CA GLY A 32 -0.53 -6.50 -4.19
C GLY A 32 -0.11 -5.18 -4.84
N HIS A 33 0.16 -4.13 -4.05
CA HIS A 33 0.85 -2.95 -4.54
C HIS A 33 2.37 -3.11 -4.42
N ARG A 34 3.10 -2.75 -5.49
CA ARG A 34 4.58 -2.70 -5.47
C ARG A 34 5.03 -1.61 -4.50
N ILE A 35 5.89 -1.92 -3.53
CA ILE A 35 6.36 -0.92 -2.54
C ILE A 35 7.22 0.18 -3.17
N GLU A 36 7.94 -0.12 -4.25
CA GLU A 36 8.72 0.87 -5.02
C GLU A 36 7.85 1.89 -5.78
N ASP A 37 6.53 1.67 -5.90
CA ASP A 37 5.63 2.63 -6.49
C ASP A 37 5.48 3.84 -5.57
N ALA A 38 5.76 5.04 -6.10
CA ALA A 38 5.74 6.28 -5.33
C ALA A 38 4.39 6.58 -4.68
N ARG A 39 3.26 6.15 -5.27
CA ARG A 39 1.93 6.28 -4.63
C ARG A 39 1.75 5.28 -3.50
N THR A 40 2.31 4.07 -3.59
CA THR A 40 2.33 3.11 -2.47
C THR A 40 3.17 3.67 -1.33
N GLN A 41 4.35 4.23 -1.61
CA GLN A 41 5.17 4.86 -0.59
C GLN A 41 4.43 6.01 0.10
N ARG A 42 3.79 6.91 -0.66
CA ARG A 42 2.99 8.00 -0.07
C ARG A 42 1.81 7.48 0.74
N ALA A 43 1.13 6.45 0.23
CA ALA A 43 0.08 5.76 0.97
C ALA A 43 0.61 5.10 2.24
N LEU A 44 1.90 4.80 2.38
CA LEU A 44 2.49 4.27 3.62
C LEU A 44 2.99 5.37 4.57
N THR A 45 3.59 6.43 4.03
CA THR A 45 4.34 7.41 4.83
C THR A 45 3.56 8.66 5.19
N GLU A 46 2.55 9.06 4.41
CA GLU A 46 1.75 10.25 4.74
C GLU A 46 0.85 9.99 5.96
N GLU A 47 0.67 10.98 6.81
CA GLU A 47 -0.26 10.88 7.93
C GLU A 47 -1.70 10.93 7.41
N MET A 48 -2.43 9.82 7.60
CA MET A 48 -3.80 9.66 7.14
C MET A 48 -4.60 8.84 8.16
N ASP A 49 -5.66 9.42 8.69
CA ASP A 49 -6.62 8.74 9.55
C ASP A 49 -7.70 8.08 8.70
N VAL A 50 -8.01 6.82 9.00
CA VAL A 50 -8.98 6.02 8.26
C VAL A 50 -10.03 5.47 9.21
N TRP A 51 -11.30 5.59 8.84
CA TRP A 51 -12.41 5.01 9.59
C TRP A 51 -13.47 4.46 8.65
N LEU A 52 -14.22 3.44 9.10
CA LEU A 52 -15.41 2.99 8.38
C LEU A 52 -16.50 4.05 8.57
N SER A 53 -16.91 4.69 7.48
CA SER A 53 -17.93 5.74 7.48
C SER A 53 -19.33 5.14 7.35
N GLN A 54 -19.49 4.14 6.48
CA GLN A 54 -20.75 3.45 6.27
C GLN A 54 -20.55 1.94 6.11
N GLU A 55 -21.39 1.16 6.79
CA GLU A 55 -21.50 -0.28 6.54
C GLU A 55 -21.81 -0.54 5.07
N GLY A 56 -21.08 -1.45 4.43
CA GLY A 56 -21.09 -1.60 2.97
C GLY A 56 -19.80 -1.17 2.28
N GLY A 57 -18.78 -0.75 3.03
CA GLY A 57 -17.43 -0.53 2.51
C GLY A 57 -17.12 0.91 2.11
N ILE A 58 -17.83 1.89 2.66
CA ILE A 58 -17.44 3.30 2.50
C ILE A 58 -16.57 3.71 3.69
N TYR A 59 -15.36 4.14 3.38
CA TYR A 59 -14.35 4.58 4.34
C TYR A 59 -14.12 6.08 4.22
N GLY A 60 -14.01 6.74 5.37
CA GLY A 60 -13.52 8.10 5.46
C GLY A 60 -12.01 8.10 5.60
N VAL A 61 -11.35 8.99 4.87
CA VAL A 61 -9.90 9.18 4.92
C VAL A 61 -9.60 10.67 5.12
N GLN A 62 -9.04 11.03 6.27
CA GLN A 62 -8.58 12.38 6.55
C GLN A 62 -7.07 12.47 6.38
N LYS A 63 -6.60 13.51 5.68
CA LYS A 63 -5.17 13.84 5.62
C LYS A 63 -4.78 14.66 6.84
N GLY A 64 -3.79 14.22 7.62
CA GLY A 64 -3.29 14.98 8.77
C GLY A 64 -2.73 16.35 8.39
N ALA A 65 -1.97 16.41 7.30
CA ALA A 65 -1.31 17.66 6.87
C ALA A 65 -2.25 18.76 6.34
N SER A 66 -3.41 18.40 5.77
CA SER A 66 -4.34 19.36 5.16
C SER A 66 -5.73 19.38 5.80
N GLY A 67 -6.03 18.48 6.73
CA GLY A 67 -7.35 18.28 7.34
C GLY A 67 -8.45 17.86 6.35
N SER A 68 -8.09 17.58 5.09
CA SER A 68 -9.07 17.27 4.04
C SER A 68 -9.55 15.84 4.16
N THR A 69 -10.86 15.65 4.19
CA THR A 69 -11.51 14.34 4.28
C THR A 69 -12.05 13.92 2.92
N TYR A 70 -11.81 12.66 2.56
CA TYR A 70 -12.32 12.03 1.34
C TYR A 70 -13.04 10.74 1.68
N GLU A 71 -13.99 10.37 0.83
CA GLU A 71 -14.72 9.12 0.91
C GLU A 71 -14.14 8.14 -0.10
N VAL A 72 -13.99 6.90 0.34
CA VAL A 72 -13.41 5.80 -0.42
C VAL A 72 -14.40 4.64 -0.38
N ASP A 73 -14.95 4.29 -1.53
CA ASP A 73 -15.75 3.09 -1.70
C ASP A 73 -14.83 1.97 -2.19
N VAL A 74 -14.53 1.02 -1.31
CA VAL A 74 -13.65 -0.11 -1.66
C VAL A 74 -14.37 -1.20 -2.45
N VAL A 75 -15.70 -1.21 -2.47
CA VAL A 75 -16.50 -2.18 -3.22
C VAL A 75 -16.58 -1.76 -4.69
N SER A 76 -16.83 -0.47 -4.93
CA SER A 76 -16.86 0.11 -6.26
C SER A 76 -15.48 0.61 -6.74
N GLU A 77 -14.46 0.49 -5.90
CA GLU A 77 -13.09 1.01 -6.11
C GLU A 77 -13.07 2.50 -6.49
N MET A 78 -13.91 3.31 -5.86
CA MET A 78 -14.03 4.75 -6.14
C MET A 78 -13.50 5.60 -5.00
N CYS A 79 -13.01 6.80 -5.33
CA CYS A 79 -12.58 7.76 -4.33
C CYS A 79 -13.05 9.18 -4.67
N SER A 80 -13.49 9.95 -3.68
CA SER A 80 -13.90 11.35 -3.89
C SER A 80 -12.74 12.33 -4.01
N CYS A 81 -11.48 11.87 -3.96
CA CYS A 81 -10.32 12.75 -4.04
C CYS A 81 -10.14 13.39 -5.44
N PRO A 82 -9.54 14.59 -5.51
CA PRO A 82 -9.28 15.28 -6.78
C PRO A 82 -8.49 14.41 -7.77
N ASP A 83 -7.47 13.69 -7.29
CA ASP A 83 -6.64 12.81 -8.11
C ASP A 83 -7.49 11.80 -8.92
N TRP A 84 -8.53 11.25 -8.27
CA TRP A 84 -9.47 10.31 -8.89
C TRP A 84 -10.41 11.00 -9.87
N GLN A 85 -10.97 12.15 -9.49
CA GLN A 85 -11.91 12.90 -10.35
C GLN A 85 -11.25 13.40 -11.64
N THR A 86 -9.95 13.72 -11.59
CA THR A 86 -9.18 14.16 -12.76
C THR A 86 -8.73 13.03 -13.69
N GLY A 87 -9.04 11.76 -13.34
CA GLY A 87 -8.85 10.63 -14.25
C GLY A 87 -7.55 9.84 -14.11
N GLU A 88 -6.88 9.86 -12.95
CA GLU A 88 -5.69 9.02 -12.72
C GLU A 88 -5.70 8.35 -11.33
N PRO A 89 -5.21 7.09 -11.20
CA PRO A 89 -4.30 6.38 -12.12
C PRO A 89 -4.55 4.87 -12.36
N ASP A 90 -3.78 4.30 -13.30
CA ASP A 90 -3.48 2.85 -13.37
C ASP A 90 -3.00 2.35 -11.99
N GLY A 91 -3.81 1.51 -11.33
CA GLY A 91 -3.52 0.99 -9.99
C GLY A 91 -3.97 1.85 -8.80
N GLY A 92 -4.92 2.77 -9.00
CA GLY A 92 -5.69 3.40 -7.91
C GLY A 92 -5.03 4.59 -7.20
N CYS A 93 -5.85 5.44 -6.59
CA CYS A 93 -5.37 6.60 -5.83
C CYS A 93 -4.72 6.15 -4.51
N LYS A 94 -3.88 7.01 -3.91
CA LYS A 94 -3.23 6.70 -2.63
C LYS A 94 -4.22 6.41 -1.49
N HIS A 95 -5.43 6.97 -1.54
CA HIS A 95 -6.46 6.76 -0.52
C HIS A 95 -7.00 5.33 -0.57
N LEU A 96 -7.33 4.81 -1.77
CA LEU A 96 -7.73 3.41 -1.96
C LEU A 96 -6.67 2.45 -1.42
N ARG A 97 -5.40 2.71 -1.75
CA ARG A 97 -4.28 1.90 -1.27
C ARG A 97 -4.15 1.92 0.25
N ARG A 98 -4.18 3.10 0.86
CA ARG A 98 -4.16 3.25 2.32
C ARG A 98 -5.31 2.48 2.98
N VAL A 99 -6.53 2.60 2.46
CA VAL A 99 -7.70 1.89 3.03
C VAL A 99 -7.54 0.37 2.93
N ASP A 100 -7.11 -0.15 1.78
CA ASP A 100 -6.82 -1.58 1.63
C ASP A 100 -5.78 -2.08 2.65
N MET A 101 -4.71 -1.31 2.85
CA MET A 101 -3.68 -1.61 3.85
C MET A 101 -4.24 -1.66 5.27
N GLU A 102 -5.06 -0.68 5.65
CA GLU A 102 -5.68 -0.61 6.98
C GLU A 102 -6.66 -1.76 7.22
N ILE A 103 -7.47 -2.13 6.22
CA ILE A 103 -8.39 -3.27 6.29
C ILE A 103 -7.61 -4.57 6.45
N ARG A 104 -6.55 -4.79 5.65
CA ARG A 104 -5.72 -5.99 5.74
C ARG A 104 -4.93 -6.08 7.04
N ALA A 105 -4.47 -4.94 7.57
CA ALA A 105 -3.84 -4.85 8.88
C ALA A 105 -4.84 -5.07 10.02
N GLY A 106 -6.14 -5.08 9.73
CA GLY A 106 -7.21 -5.20 10.70
C GLY A 106 -7.46 -3.93 11.52
N ARG A 107 -6.77 -2.83 11.24
CA ARG A 107 -6.89 -1.59 12.03
C ARG A 107 -8.25 -0.91 11.87
N VAL A 108 -8.93 -1.13 10.74
CA VAL A 108 -10.30 -0.67 10.51
C VAL A 108 -11.24 -1.85 10.29
N PRO A 109 -12.54 -1.70 10.60
CA PRO A 109 -13.51 -2.75 10.32
C PRO A 109 -13.53 -3.07 8.84
N ARG A 110 -13.72 -4.34 8.51
CA ARG A 110 -13.93 -4.77 7.12
C ARG A 110 -15.22 -4.17 6.55
N PRO A 111 -15.43 -4.24 5.23
CA PRO A 111 -16.67 -3.74 4.61
C PRO A 111 -17.95 -4.35 5.17
N ASP A 112 -17.86 -5.58 5.71
CA ASP A 112 -18.92 -6.29 6.43
C ASP A 112 -19.15 -5.80 7.87
N GLY A 113 -18.45 -4.75 8.30
CA GLY A 113 -18.58 -4.13 9.62
C GLY A 113 -17.80 -4.84 10.74
N ARG A 114 -17.16 -5.99 10.47
CA ARG A 114 -16.44 -6.76 11.49
C ARG A 114 -14.94 -6.43 11.48
N LEU A 115 -14.37 -6.25 12.65
CA LEU A 115 -12.91 -6.23 12.83
C LEU A 115 -12.35 -7.65 12.75
N THR A 116 -11.13 -7.78 12.24
CA THR A 116 -10.37 -9.03 12.32
C THR A 116 -9.91 -9.26 13.75
N GLU A 117 -9.84 -10.51 14.21
CA GLU A 117 -9.48 -10.85 15.60
C GLU A 117 -8.07 -10.33 15.99
N SER A 118 -7.20 -10.08 15.01
CA SER A 118 -5.86 -9.52 15.22
C SER A 118 -5.82 -7.99 15.47
N ALA A 119 -6.95 -7.30 15.34
CA ALA A 119 -7.06 -5.84 15.45
C ALA A 119 -7.12 -5.31 16.90
N ALA A 120 -7.52 -6.15 17.85
CA ALA A 120 -8.17 -5.71 19.08
C ALA A 120 -7.25 -5.15 20.18
N VAL A 121 -5.96 -4.86 19.93
CA VAL A 121 -5.06 -4.37 20.98
C VAL A 121 -4.42 -3.03 20.62
N ILE A 122 -5.18 -1.96 20.82
CA ILE A 122 -4.60 -0.67 21.19
C ILE A 122 -5.11 -0.37 22.60
N GLU A 123 -4.55 -1.08 23.58
CA GLU A 123 -4.68 -0.73 24.99
C GLU A 123 -3.97 0.62 25.19
N MET A 124 -4.74 1.71 25.25
CA MET A 124 -4.21 2.97 25.75
C MET A 124 -4.00 2.83 27.26
N PRO A 125 -2.78 2.99 27.80
CA PRO A 125 -2.60 3.04 29.25
C PRO A 125 -3.27 4.32 29.76
N VAL A 126 -4.18 4.16 30.71
CA VAL A 126 -4.70 5.26 31.52
C VAL A 126 -3.53 5.87 32.29
N GLU A 127 -3.05 7.05 31.90
CA GLU A 127 -2.09 7.79 32.72
C GLU A 127 -2.80 8.25 34.00
N GLU A 128 -2.59 7.46 35.06
CA GLU A 128 -3.05 7.70 36.42
C GLU A 128 -2.43 9.02 36.91
N ARG A 129 -3.27 10.05 37.05
CA ARG A 129 -2.85 11.34 37.61
C ARG A 129 -2.88 11.24 39.12
N ASP A 130 -1.78 10.79 39.71
CA ASP A 130 -1.52 10.94 41.14
C ASP A 130 -1.33 12.43 41.48
N GLY A 131 -2.46 13.08 41.75
CA GLY A 131 -2.50 14.33 42.48
C GLY A 131 -2.36 14.05 43.98
N ASP A 132 -1.12 14.03 44.47
CA ASP A 132 -0.82 14.25 45.88
C ASP A 132 0.47 15.05 46.00
N VAL A 133 0.33 16.37 46.18
CA VAL A 133 1.37 17.19 46.81
C VAL A 133 0.75 17.73 48.08
N GLY A 134 0.79 16.89 49.11
CA GLY A 134 0.71 17.33 50.50
C GLY A 134 2.10 17.75 50.98
N LEU A 135 2.12 18.87 51.71
CA LEU A 135 3.19 19.49 52.50
C LEU A 135 3.92 20.67 51.85
#